data_AF-A0A2A7DY41-F1
#
_entry.id   AF-A0A2A7DY41-F1
#
_cell.length_a   1.000
_cell.length_b   1.000
_cell.length_c   1.000
_cell.angle_alpha   90.00
_cell.angle_beta   90.00
_cell.angle_gamma   90.00
#
_symmetry.space_group_name_H-M   'P 1'
#
loop_
_entity.id
_entity.type
_entity.pdbx_description
1 polymer ?
#
loop_
_entity_poly.entity_id
_entity_poly.type
_entity_poly.pdbx_seq_one_letter_code
_entity_poly.pdbx_strand_id
1 'polypeptide(L)' 'MYGIINYEVFLLTGILLNLIPGADTMYIVGRSISQGRKAGVYSVFGIITGSLVHT' A
#
# COMPACT_ATOMS: atom_id res chain seq x y z
N MET A 1 -6.95 -7.12 -25.38
CA MET A 1 -8.31 -7.19 -24.77
C MET A 1 -8.98 -8.56 -24.90
N TYR A 2 -8.43 -9.52 -25.67
CA TYR A 2 -9.03 -10.84 -25.95
C TYR A 2 -9.04 -11.88 -24.79
N GLY A 3 -8.64 -11.51 -23.57
CA GLY A 3 -8.62 -12.40 -22.40
C GLY A 3 -9.50 -11.96 -21.23
N ILE A 4 -10.17 -10.80 -21.35
CA ILE A 4 -11.07 -10.28 -20.31
C ILE A 4 -12.47 -10.82 -20.62
N ILE A 5 -12.87 -11.83 -19.84
CA ILE A 5 -14.16 -12.51 -20.02
C ILE A 5 -15.30 -11.66 -19.44
N ASN A 6 -15.06 -11.03 -18.28
CA ASN A 6 -16.05 -10.21 -17.56
C ASN A 6 -15.48 -8.82 -17.29
N TYR A 7 -15.86 -7.83 -18.11
CA TYR A 7 -15.37 -6.46 -18.00
C TYR A 7 -15.82 -5.76 -16.72
N GLU A 8 -17.05 -6.00 -16.26
CA GLU A 8 -17.57 -5.42 -15.03
C GLU A 8 -16.74 -5.88 -13.81
N VAL A 9 -16.52 -7.19 -13.68
CA VAL A 9 -15.71 -7.76 -12.60
C VAL A 9 -14.26 -7.30 -12.69
N PHE A 10 -13.70 -7.20 -13.90
CA PHE A 10 -12.35 -6.68 -14.11
C PHE A 10 -12.22 -5.23 -13.64
N LEU A 11 -13.17 -4.36 -14.00
CA LEU A 11 -13.20 -2.96 -13.58
C LEU A 11 -13.37 -2.84 -12.06
N LEU A 12 -14.33 -3.58 -11.49
CA LEU A 12 -14.60 -3.58 -10.05
C LEU A 12 -13.39 -4.06 -9.26
N THR A 13 -12.76 -5.15 -9.70
CA THR A 13 -11.52 -5.67 -9.11
C THR A 13 -10.37 -4.68 -9.23
N GLY A 14 -10.21 -4.04 -10.38
CA GLY A 14 -9.17 -3.01 -10.57
C GLY A 14 -9.37 -1.81 -9.64
N ILE A 15 -10.60 -1.36 -9.45
CA ILE A 15 -10.95 -0.30 -8.49
C ILE A 15 -10.66 -0.76 -7.06
N LEU A 16 -11.11 -1.95 -6.67
CA LEU A 16 -10.87 -2.50 -5.33
C LEU A 16 -9.38 -2.66 -5.04
N LEU A 17 -8.60 -3.15 -6.00
CA LEU A 17 -7.15 -3.30 -5.86
C LEU A 17 -6.44 -1.96 -5.67
N ASN A 18 -6.87 -0.91 -6.39
CA ASN A 18 -6.32 0.43 -6.23
C ASN A 18 -6.73 1.09 -4.90
N LEU A 19 -7.89 0.70 -4.35
CA LEU A 19 -8.39 1.25 -3.10
C LEU A 19 -7.73 0.61 -1.87
N ILE A 20 -7.20 -0.59 -2.00
CA ILE A 20 -6.46 -1.27 -0.93
C ILE A 20 -5.10 -0.58 -0.79
N PRO A 21 -4.83 0.14 0.32
CA PRO A 21 -3.51 0.68 0.57
C PRO A 21 -2.47 -0.44 0.59
N GLY A 22 -1.29 -0.19 0.02
CA GLY A 22 -0.18 -1.14 0.03
C GLY A 22 0.24 -1.55 1.46
N ALA A 23 0.97 -2.65 1.59
CA ALA A 23 1.41 -3.16 2.89
C ALA A 23 2.26 -2.14 3.67
N ASP A 24 3.10 -1.41 2.96
CA ASP A 24 3.91 -0.28 3.41
C ASP A 24 3.03 0.87 3.95
N THR A 25 2.00 1.24 3.20
CA THR A 25 1.09 2.34 3.56
C THR A 25 0.23 1.95 4.77
N MET A 26 -0.30 0.72 4.79
CA MET A 26 -1.03 0.17 5.93
C MET A 26 -0.18 0.12 7.20
N TYR A 27 1.09 -0.27 7.07
CA TYR A 27 2.02 -0.31 8.20
C TYR A 27 2.27 1.10 8.77
N ILE A 28 2.52 2.09 7.92
CA ILE A 28 2.72 3.49 8.34
C ILE A 28 1.46 4.02 9.02
N VAL A 29 0.28 3.78 8.45
CA VAL A 29 -1.00 4.21 9.01
C VAL A 29 -1.26 3.55 10.35
N GLY A 30 -1.09 2.23 10.46
CA GLY A 30 -1.23 1.49 11.72
C GLY A 30 -0.31 2.01 12.81
N ARG A 31 0.98 2.24 12.50
CA ARG A 31 1.94 2.81 13.45
C ARG A 31 1.62 4.26 13.81
N SER A 32 1.12 5.05 12.87
CA SER A 32 0.69 6.43 13.10
C SER A 32 -0.53 6.52 14.03
N ILE A 33 -1.47 5.59 13.89
CA ILE A 33 -2.67 5.52 14.72
C ILE A 33 -2.31 5.01 16.13
N SER A 34 -1.54 3.92 16.23
CA SER A 34 -1.23 3.30 17.52
C SER A 34 -0.18 4.07 18.35
N GLN A 35 0.80 4.70 17.71
CA GLN A 35 1.95 5.31 18.38
C GLN A 35 2.14 6.81 18.05
N GLY A 36 1.16 7.40 17.36
CA GLY A 36 1.15 8.81 17.00
C GLY A 36 1.97 9.16 15.76
N ARG A 37 1.84 10.41 15.31
CA ARG A 37 2.38 10.89 14.02
C ARG A 37 3.90 10.76 13.90
N LYS A 38 4.64 10.83 15.02
CA LYS A 38 6.10 10.64 15.04
C LYS A 38 6.50 9.22 14.66
N ALA A 39 5.79 8.20 15.18
CA ALA A 39 6.06 6.80 14.86
C ALA A 39 5.83 6.50 13.36
N GLY A 40 4.81 7.12 12.76
CA GLY A 40 4.59 7.07 11.31
C GLY A 40 5.77 7.59 10.50
N VAL A 41 6.33 8.75 10.87
CA VAL A 41 7.49 9.33 10.20
C VAL A 41 8.71 8.41 10.29
N TYR A 42 8.99 7.84 11.46
CA TYR A 42 10.09 6.87 11.61
C TYR A 42 9.87 5.59 10.78
N SER A 43 8.63 5.11 10.68
CA SER A 43 8.29 3.97 9.82
C SER A 43 8.56 4.26 8.34
N VAL A 44 8.23 5.46 7.85
CA VAL A 44 8.54 5.90 6.47
C VAL A 44 10.05 5.88 6.23
N PHE A 45 10.84 6.48 7.14
CA PHE A 45 12.30 6.47 7.01
C PHE A 45 12.88 5.05 6.97
N GLY A 46 12.42 4.17 7.86
CA GLY A 46 12.85 2.77 7.88
C GLY A 46 12.56 2.03 6.57
N ILE A 47 11.34 2.19 6.02
CA ILE A 47 10.95 1.57 4.74
C ILE A 47 11.83 2.09 3.60
N ILE A 48 12.02 3.41 3.49
CA ILE A 48 12.85 4.00 2.44
C ILE A 48 14.30 3.50 2.55
N THR A 49 14.88 3.46 3.75
CA THR A 49 16.24 2.91 3.93
C THR A 49 16.33 1.44 3.58
N GLY A 50 15.30 0.64 3.89
CA GLY A 50 15.23 -0.76 3.48
C GLY A 50 15.17 -0.93 1.96
N SER A 51 14.34 -0.14 1.28
CA SER A 51 14.23 -0.15 -0.19
C SER A 51 15.52 0.29 -0.89
N LEU A 52 16.29 1.22 -0.31
CA LEU A 52 17.58 1.65 -0.87
C LEU A 52 18.65 0.55 -0.80
N VAL A 53 18.59 -0.33 0.20
CA VAL A 53 19.55 -1.42 0.39
C VAL A 53 19.08 -2.70 -0.32
N HIS A 54 17.77 -2.87 -0.49
CA HIS A 54 17.15 -3.99 -1.19
C HIS A 54 17.04 -3.75 -2.71
N THR A 55 18.17 -3.41 -3.34
CA THR A 55 18.37 -3.54 -4.80
C THR A 55 18.97 -4.90 -5.08
#